data_AF-A0A948JID1-F1
#
_entry.id   AF-A0A948JID1-F1
#
_cell.length_a   1.000
_cell.length_b   1.000
_cell.length_c   1.000
_cell.angle_alpha   90.00
_cell.angle_beta   90.00
_cell.angle_gamma   90.00
#
_symmetry.space_group_name_H-M   'P 1'
#
loop_
_entity.id
_entity.type
_entity.pdbx_description
1 polymer ?
#
loop_
_entity_poly.entity_id
_entity_poly.type
_entity_poly.pdbx_seq_one_letter_code
_entity_poly.pdbx_strand_id
1 'polypeptide(L)' 'MITVSILINSRPIYTRTARNIGPVDPLADNVQDNCLYLLDTGEVISHRQSAGAVVLAKKMLDTIKEP' A
#
# COMPACT_ATOMS: atom_id res chain seq x y z
N MET A 1 0.30 0.56 10.45
CA MET A 1 -0.17 1.58 9.49
C MET A 1 1.05 2.17 8.82
N ILE A 2 1.02 2.37 7.50
CA ILE A 2 2.12 2.98 6.73
C ILE A 2 1.58 4.22 6.00
N THR A 3 2.42 5.25 5.91
CA THR A 3 2.12 6.49 5.19
C THR A 3 3.25 6.77 4.22
N VAL A 4 2.91 7.13 2.99
CA VAL A 4 3.85 7.65 2.00
C VAL A 4 3.48 9.10 1.68
N SER A 5 4.48 9.93 1.43
CA SER A 5 4.29 11.34 1.12
C SER A 5 5.29 11.79 0.06
N ILE A 6 4.81 12.48 -0.97
CA ILE A 6 5.63 13.18 -1.96
C ILE A 6 5.70 14.64 -1.54
N LEU A 7 6.92 15.14 -1.29
CA LEU A 7 7.17 16.53 -0.92
C LEU A 7 7.92 17.24 -2.07
N ILE A 8 7.44 18.40 -2.47
CA ILE A 8 8.14 19.31 -3.40
C ILE A 8 8.49 20.58 -2.62
N ASN A 9 9.78 20.95 -2.60
CA ASN A 9 10.29 22.09 -1.82
C ASN A 9 9.87 22.04 -0.34
N SER A 10 10.00 20.85 0.28
CA SER A 10 9.59 20.57 1.67
C SER A 10 8.10 20.73 1.97
N ARG A 11 7.25 20.87 0.94
CA ARG A 11 5.79 20.94 1.08
C ARG A 11 5.17 19.62 0.64
N PRO A 12 4.32 18.97 1.45
CA PRO A 12 3.61 17.77 1.04
C PRO A 12 2.61 18.11 -0.06
N ILE A 13 2.70 17.40 -1.19
CA ILE A 13 1.79 17.57 -2.33
C ILE A 13 0.82 16.39 -2.41
N TYR A 14 1.34 15.18 -2.20
CA TYR A 14 0.54 13.97 -2.20
C TYR A 14 0.85 13.11 -1.00
N THR A 15 -0.18 12.53 -0.40
CA THR A 15 -0.06 11.59 0.71
C THR A 15 -0.98 10.41 0.49
N ARG A 16 -0.51 9.21 0.83
CA ARG A 16 -1.34 8.01 0.84
C ARG A 16 -1.08 7.21 2.10
N THR A 17 -2.14 6.78 2.78
CA THR A 17 -2.05 5.92 3.95
C THR A 17 -2.63 4.55 3.67
N ALA A 18 -2.10 3.53 4.34
CA ALA A 18 -2.60 2.17 4.27
C ALA A 18 -2.56 1.46 5.63
N ARG A 19 -3.60 0.67 5.91
CA ARG A 19 -3.62 -0.27 7.05
C ARG A 19 -3.68 -1.70 6.55
N ASN A 20 -2.87 -2.58 7.14
CA ASN A 20 -2.98 -4.02 6.91
C ASN A 20 -4.33 -4.50 7.49
N ILE A 21 -5.09 -5.26 6.71
CA ILE A 21 -6.41 -5.80 7.09
C ILE A 21 -6.44 -7.33 7.16
N GLY A 22 -5.28 -7.99 7.05
CA GLY A 22 -5.13 -9.44 7.15
C GLY A 22 -4.50 -10.08 5.91
N PRO A 23 -4.27 -11.39 5.95
CA PRO A 23 -3.78 -12.15 4.80
C PRO A 23 -4.82 -12.19 3.66
N VAL A 24 -4.36 -12.42 2.43
CA VAL A 24 -5.24 -12.88 1.35
C VAL A 24 -5.77 -14.26 1.74
N ASP A 25 -7.04 -14.57 1.42
CA ASP A 25 -7.72 -15.81 1.81
C ASP A 25 -6.77 -17.03 1.71
N PRO A 26 -6.48 -17.73 2.82
CA PRO A 26 -5.53 -18.85 2.82
C PRO A 26 -5.96 -20.04 1.93
N LEU A 27 -7.21 -20.07 1.47
CA LEU A 27 -7.72 -21.06 0.51
C LEU A 27 -7.55 -20.62 -0.96
N ALA A 28 -7.27 -19.34 -1.21
CA ALA A 28 -7.06 -18.77 -2.53
C ALA A 28 -5.56 -18.60 -2.80
N ASP A 29 -4.98 -19.64 -3.40
CA ASP A 29 -3.58 -19.76 -3.79
C ASP A 29 -2.57 -19.76 -2.63
N ASN A 30 -1.58 -20.67 -2.71
CA ASN A 30 -0.50 -20.94 -1.74
C ASN A 30 0.45 -19.75 -1.43
N VAL A 31 -0.05 -18.52 -1.31
CA VAL A 31 0.76 -17.33 -1.05
C VAL A 31 0.56 -16.91 0.41
N GLN A 32 1.11 -17.73 1.31
CA GLN A 32 1.10 -17.57 2.77
C GLN A 32 1.76 -16.26 3.28
N ASP A 33 2.22 -15.41 2.36
CA ASP A 33 2.99 -14.19 2.59
C ASP A 33 2.31 -12.94 2.00
N ASN A 34 1.16 -13.09 1.33
CA ASN A 34 0.39 -11.95 0.81
C ASN A 34 -0.57 -11.41 1.87
N CYS A 35 -0.52 -10.09 2.09
CA CYS A 35 -1.45 -9.36 2.93
C CYS A 35 -2.22 -8.31 2.13
N LEU A 36 -3.44 -8.06 2.57
CA LEU A 36 -4.29 -6.99 2.07
C LEU A 36 -4.07 -5.72 2.88
N TYR A 37 -4.04 -4.59 2.16
CA TYR A 37 -3.88 -3.26 2.72
C TYR A 37 -5.02 -2.38 2.23
N LEU A 38 -5.80 -1.83 3.16
CA LEU A 38 -6.85 -0.86 2.88
C LEU A 38 -6.24 0.54 2.83
N LEU A 39 -6.41 1.21 1.69
CA LEU A 39 -6.02 2.59 1.47
C LEU A 39 -7.04 3.56 2.08
N ASP A 40 -6.62 4.79 2.33
CA ASP A 40 -7.53 5.89 2.71
C ASP A 40 -8.60 6.23 1.66
N THR A 41 -8.40 5.83 0.41
CA THR A 41 -9.41 5.93 -0.67
C THR A 41 -10.54 4.90 -0.51
N GLY A 42 -10.37 3.90 0.35
CA GLY A 42 -11.25 2.73 0.43
C GLY A 42 -10.85 1.58 -0.50
N GLU A 43 -9.88 1.79 -1.40
CA GLU A 43 -9.35 0.74 -2.26
C GLU A 43 -8.49 -0.25 -1.46
N VAL A 44 -8.45 -1.51 -1.91
CA VAL A 44 -7.63 -2.56 -1.29
C VAL A 44 -6.53 -2.97 -2.25
N ILE A 45 -5.29 -2.98 -1.76
CA ILE A 45 -4.13 -3.51 -2.49
C ILE A 45 -3.57 -4.75 -1.80
N SER A 46 -3.13 -5.74 -2.57
CA SER A 46 -2.38 -6.89 -2.06
C SER A 46 -0.88 -6.62 -2.08
N HIS A 47 -0.14 -7.07 -1.07
CA HIS A 47 1.32 -6.95 -1.01
C HIS A 47 1.94 -8.13 -0.28
N ARG A 48 3.02 -8.66 -0.85
CA ARG A 48 3.83 -9.71 -0.24
C ARG A 48 4.73 -9.13 0.83
N GLN A 49 4.57 -9.52 2.09
CA GLN A 49 5.32 -8.91 3.20
C GLN A 49 6.83 -9.07 3.05
N SER A 50 7.30 -10.22 2.55
CA SER A 50 8.73 -10.44 2.29
C SER A 50 9.34 -9.53 1.22
N ALA A 51 8.52 -8.85 0.40
CA ALA A 51 9.02 -7.90 -0.62
C ALA A 51 9.43 -6.55 -0.01
N GLY A 52 9.09 -6.31 1.27
CA GLY A 52 9.54 -5.15 2.03
C GLY A 52 8.73 -3.87 1.77
N ALA A 53 8.84 -2.94 2.72
CA ALA A 53 8.02 -1.74 2.78
C ALA A 53 8.19 -0.78 1.59
N VAL A 54 9.35 -0.75 0.93
CA VAL A 54 9.60 0.12 -0.23
C VAL A 54 8.76 -0.31 -1.43
N VAL A 55 8.58 -1.62 -1.65
CA VAL A 55 7.75 -2.14 -2.73
C VAL A 55 6.28 -1.81 -2.46
N LEU A 56 5.83 -1.95 -1.22
CA LEU A 56 4.50 -1.49 -0.81
C LEU A 56 4.32 0.02 -1.04
N ALA A 57 5.30 0.81 -0.63
CA ALA A 57 5.27 2.27 -0.78
C ALA A 57 5.12 2.69 -2.24
N LYS A 58 5.90 2.10 -3.17
CA LYS A 58 5.74 2.34 -4.61
C LYS A 58 4.34 2.00 -5.10
N LYS A 59 3.84 0.82 -4.72
CA LYS A 59 2.48 0.39 -5.08
C LYS A 59 1.39 1.34 -4.55
N MET A 60 1.60 1.94 -3.37
CA MET A 60 0.69 2.98 -2.83
C MET A 60 0.79 4.30 -3.60
N LEU A 61 1.97 4.66 -4.09
CA LEU A 61 2.15 5.87 -4.91
C LEU A 61 1.48 5.71 -6.28
N ASP A 62 1.55 4.52 -6.88
CA ASP A 62 0.91 4.23 -8.17
C ASP A 62 -0.63 4.37 -8.15
N THR A 63 -1.27 4.45 -6.97
CA THR A 63 -2.71 4.71 -6.84
C THR A 63 -3.07 6.19 -6.74
N ILE A 64 -2.09 7.08 -6.68
CA ILE A 64 -2.31 8.53 -6.66
C ILE A 64 -2.60 8.99 -8.09
N LYS A 65 -3.73 9.67 -8.28
CA LYS A 65 -4.11 10.26 -9.57
C LYS A 65 -3.59 11.69 -9.64
N GLU A 66 -2.69 11.95 -10.58
CA GLU A 66 -2.18 13.29 -10.88
C GLU A 66 -3.09 13.99 -11.91
N PRO A 67 -3.28 15.32 -11.81
CA PRO A 67 -4.00 16.12 -12.80
C PRO A 67 -3.24 16.28 -14.13
#